data_AF-A0A0T6B332-F1
#
_entry.id   AF-A0A0T6B332-F1
#
_cell.length_a   1.000
_cell.length_b   1.000
_cell.length_c   1.000
_cell.angle_alpha   90.00
_cell.angle_beta   90.00
_cell.angle_gamma   90.00
#
_symmetry.space_group_name_H-M   'P 1'
#
loop_
_entity.id
_entity.type
_entity.pdbx_description
1 polymer ?
#
loop_
_entity_poly.entity_id
_entity_poly.type
_entity_poly.pdbx_seq_one_letter_code
_entity_poly.pdbx_strand_id
1 'polypeptide(L)'
;MSKPTFEDRRKLEVKENKLQEMRTQSKMKRDVTVAVSAEGFYRTGIMCDVIQHAMLIPVLVCHLRFHHSLNVLEESTKYPFKNRALLQLALTHPSYRENFGTNPDHARNSLTNCGIRQPEYGDRRIHYMNTRKRGINTLINIMSRFGRQHETESNITHNERLEFLGDAVVEFLSSIHLFYTFPDLEEGGLATYRAAIVQNQHLAVLARTLNLDQFMLYAHGSDLCHDLELRHAMANCFEA
;
A
#
# COMPACT_ATOMS: atom_id res chain seq x y z
N MET A 1 -11.90 32.68 12.07
CA MET A 1 -11.13 31.98 13.12
C MET A 1 -10.22 33.00 13.80
N SER A 2 -10.22 33.07 15.12
CA SER A 2 -9.27 33.92 15.85
C SER A 2 -7.84 33.47 15.52
N LYS A 3 -7.00 34.43 15.14
CA LYS A 3 -5.58 34.14 14.92
C LYS A 3 -4.97 33.66 16.25
N PRO A 4 -4.03 32.71 16.22
CA PRO A 4 -3.42 32.18 17.45
C PRO A 4 -2.86 33.32 18.30
N THR A 5 -3.13 33.25 19.61
CA THR A 5 -2.73 34.27 20.58
C THR A 5 -1.20 34.31 20.71
N PHE A 6 -0.68 35.39 21.26
CA PHE A 6 0.76 35.51 21.53
C PHE A 6 1.27 34.38 22.45
N GLU A 7 0.47 33.99 23.44
CA GLU A 7 0.78 32.87 24.34
C GLU A 7 0.87 31.53 23.61
N ASP A 8 -0.05 31.27 22.67
CA ASP A 8 -0.03 30.03 21.88
C ASP A 8 1.22 29.94 20.99
N ARG A 9 1.64 31.07 20.40
CA ARG A 9 2.88 31.15 19.62
C ARG A 9 4.10 30.86 20.48
N ARG A 10 4.17 31.45 21.68
CA ARG A 10 5.26 31.21 22.62
C ARG A 10 5.30 29.75 23.10
N LYS A 11 4.13 29.14 23.34
CA LYS A 11 4.03 27.71 23.67
C LYS A 11 4.52 26.82 22.53
N LEU A 12 4.21 27.17 21.28
CA LEU A 12 4.69 26.44 20.10
C LEU A 12 6.22 26.56 19.98
N GLU A 13 6.77 27.76 20.12
CA GLU A 13 8.21 28.03 20.04
C GLU A 13 8.99 27.25 21.11
N VAL A 14 8.51 27.22 22.35
CA VAL A 14 9.11 26.41 23.42
C VAL A 14 9.10 24.92 23.06
N LYS A 15 8.01 24.40 22.47
CA LYS A 15 7.93 23.01 22.02
C LYS A 15 8.89 22.72 20.86
N GLU A 16 9.02 23.65 19.91
CA GLU A 16 9.96 23.53 18.79
C GLU A 16 11.41 23.51 19.26
N ASN A 17 11.78 24.39 20.19
CA ASN A 17 13.12 24.42 20.78
C ASN A 17 13.43 23.13 21.53
N LYS A 18 12.48 22.61 22.32
CA LYS A 18 12.63 21.32 22.99
C LYS A 18 12.77 20.17 21.99
N LEU A 19 12.04 20.21 20.87
CA LEU A 19 12.16 19.22 19.80
C LEU A 19 13.53 19.28 19.11
N GLN A 20 14.06 20.48 18.89
CA GLN A 20 15.41 20.67 18.35
C GLN A 20 16.47 20.13 19.32
N GLU A 21 16.34 20.39 20.61
CA GLU A 21 17.23 19.86 21.64
C GLU A 21 17.20 18.32 21.68
N MET A 22 16.02 17.71 21.65
CA MET A 22 15.89 16.25 21.53
C MET A 22 16.49 15.70 20.23
N ARG A 23 16.49 16.49 19.15
CA ARG A 23 17.13 16.10 17.88
C ARG A 23 18.66 16.26 17.94
N THR A 24 19.22 17.18 18.70
CA THR A 24 20.68 17.35 18.79
C THR A 24 21.32 16.34 19.76
N GLN A 25 20.58 15.91 20.78
CA GLN A 25 21.00 14.84 21.70
C GLN A 25 21.20 13.51 20.93
N SER A 26 22.45 13.24 20.52
CA SER A 26 22.81 12.15 19.61
C SER A 26 23.03 10.79 20.30
N LYS A 27 22.81 10.67 21.61
CA LYS A 27 23.20 9.46 22.37
C LYS A 27 22.44 8.17 21.98
N MET A 28 21.27 8.25 21.34
CA MET A 28 20.44 7.07 21.03
C MET A 28 19.87 7.04 19.60
N LYS A 29 20.45 7.79 18.66
CA LYS A 29 19.96 7.79 17.27
C LYS A 29 20.66 6.71 16.44
N ARG A 30 19.86 5.94 15.68
CA ARG A 30 20.36 4.91 14.74
C ARG A 30 21.22 5.47 13.60
N ASP A 31 21.03 6.74 13.25
CA ASP A 31 21.75 7.43 12.15
C ASP A 31 23.02 8.16 12.61
N VAL A 32 23.51 7.89 13.82
CA VAL A 32 24.73 8.53 14.33
C VAL A 32 25.94 7.73 13.86
N THR A 33 26.91 8.41 13.26
CA THR A 33 28.22 7.82 12.95
C THR A 33 28.89 7.40 14.25
N VAL A 34 28.91 6.10 14.51
CA VAL A 34 29.62 5.51 15.66
C VAL A 34 31.05 5.19 15.22
N ALA A 35 32.03 5.58 16.03
CA ALA A 35 33.41 5.12 15.88
C ALA A 35 33.53 3.74 16.54
N VAL A 36 33.93 2.74 15.77
CA VAL A 36 34.16 1.36 16.25
C VAL A 36 35.62 1.02 16.01
N SER A 37 36.27 0.34 16.97
CA SER A 37 37.63 -0.16 16.81
C SER A 37 37.67 -1.19 15.67
N ALA A 38 38.70 -1.13 14.83
CA ALA A 38 38.93 -2.09 13.75
C ALA A 38 39.64 -3.37 14.21
N GLU A 39 39.92 -3.50 15.52
CA GLU A 39 40.55 -4.69 16.09
C GLU A 39 39.65 -5.92 15.93
N GLY A 40 40.21 -7.01 15.38
CA GLY A 40 39.47 -8.26 15.12
C GLY A 40 38.72 -8.33 13.78
N PHE A 41 38.77 -7.28 12.95
CA PHE A 41 38.17 -7.31 11.61
C PHE A 41 39.12 -7.87 10.54
N TYR A 42 38.59 -8.68 9.63
CA TYR A 42 39.34 -9.26 8.51
C TYR A 42 39.05 -8.51 7.20
N ARG A 43 40.05 -8.40 6.32
CA ARG A 43 39.90 -7.84 4.97
C ARG A 43 39.46 -8.94 4.00
N THR A 44 38.31 -8.77 3.39
CA THR A 44 37.71 -9.75 2.46
C THR A 44 37.91 -9.42 0.98
N GLY A 45 38.28 -8.17 0.65
CA GLY A 45 38.45 -7.70 -0.73
C GLY A 45 37.14 -7.35 -1.45
N ILE A 46 35.99 -7.49 -0.79
CA ILE A 46 34.67 -7.12 -1.34
C ILE A 46 34.39 -5.66 -1.04
N MET A 47 33.91 -4.92 -2.05
CA MET A 47 33.54 -3.51 -1.93
C MET A 47 32.04 -3.33 -1.65
N CYS A 48 31.67 -2.15 -1.15
CA CYS A 48 30.31 -1.81 -0.72
C CYS A 48 29.29 -1.76 -1.88
N ASP A 49 29.76 -1.57 -3.11
CA ASP A 49 28.97 -1.57 -4.34
C ASP A 49 28.31 -2.92 -4.62
N VAL A 50 29.05 -4.03 -4.43
CA VAL A 50 28.52 -5.39 -4.59
C VAL A 50 27.38 -5.64 -3.61
N ILE A 51 27.51 -5.12 -2.38
CA ILE A 51 26.52 -5.31 -1.32
C ILE A 51 25.24 -4.56 -1.64
N GLN A 52 25.33 -3.36 -2.21
CA GLN A 52 24.17 -2.60 -2.66
C GLN A 52 23.35 -3.38 -3.70
N HIS A 53 24.02 -3.98 -4.69
CA HIS A 53 23.36 -4.81 -5.71
C HIS A 53 22.80 -6.11 -5.11
N ALA A 54 23.56 -6.76 -4.23
CA ALA A 54 23.15 -7.99 -3.57
C ALA A 54 21.84 -7.79 -2.77
N MET A 55 21.67 -6.62 -2.15
CA MET A 55 20.44 -6.29 -1.41
C MET A 55 19.22 -6.03 -2.30
N LEU A 56 19.39 -5.81 -3.62
CA LEU A 56 18.29 -5.67 -4.58
C LEU A 56 17.84 -7.01 -5.17
N ILE A 57 18.70 -8.04 -5.14
CA ILE A 57 18.37 -9.37 -5.68
C ILE A 57 17.13 -9.98 -4.99
N PRO A 58 16.98 -9.95 -3.65
CA PRO A 58 15.78 -10.50 -3.00
C PRO A 58 14.48 -9.81 -3.44
N VAL A 59 14.53 -8.50 -3.74
CA VAL A 59 13.38 -7.76 -4.28
C VAL A 59 12.99 -8.32 -5.64
N LEU A 60 13.98 -8.48 -6.54
CA LEU A 60 13.76 -9.04 -7.88
C LEU A 60 13.23 -10.48 -7.81
N VAL A 61 13.80 -11.32 -6.95
CA VAL A 61 13.36 -12.71 -6.78
C VAL A 61 11.93 -12.76 -6.25
N CYS A 62 11.58 -11.91 -5.28
CA CYS A 62 10.22 -11.81 -4.76
C CYS A 62 9.24 -11.41 -5.88
N HIS A 63 9.58 -10.39 -6.67
CA HIS A 63 8.79 -9.93 -7.81
C HIS A 63 8.56 -11.04 -8.86
N LEU A 64 9.62 -11.76 -9.25
CA LEU A 64 9.52 -12.86 -10.21
C LEU A 64 8.68 -14.03 -9.68
N ARG A 65 8.85 -14.38 -8.40
CA ARG A 65 8.05 -15.43 -7.75
C ARG A 65 6.58 -15.05 -7.67
N PHE A 66 6.29 -13.78 -7.36
CA PHE A 66 4.93 -13.27 -7.33
C PHE A 66 4.27 -13.33 -8.72
N HIS A 67 4.96 -12.86 -9.76
CA HIS A 67 4.43 -12.97 -11.13
C HIS A 67 4.28 -14.41 -11.62
N HIS A 68 5.10 -15.33 -11.12
CA HIS A 68 4.90 -16.75 -11.38
C HIS A 68 3.65 -17.29 -10.66
N SER A 69 3.40 -16.89 -9.42
CA SER A 69 2.18 -17.29 -8.70
C SER A 69 0.91 -16.72 -9.35
N LEU A 70 0.97 -15.54 -9.97
CA LEU A 70 -0.18 -14.98 -10.72
C LEU A 70 -0.63 -15.88 -11.88
N ASN A 71 0.25 -16.70 -12.47
CA ASN A 71 -0.16 -17.66 -13.51
C ASN A 71 -1.22 -18.63 -12.97
N VAL A 72 -1.08 -19.08 -11.72
CA VAL A 72 -2.03 -19.99 -11.07
C VAL A 72 -3.39 -19.31 -10.87
N LEU A 73 -3.38 -18.01 -10.57
CA LEU A 73 -4.60 -17.21 -10.45
C LEU A 73 -5.28 -16.99 -11.81
N GLU A 74 -4.52 -16.76 -12.89
CA GLU A 74 -5.06 -16.64 -14.25
C GLU A 74 -5.70 -17.96 -14.73
N GLU A 75 -5.11 -19.09 -14.36
CA GLU A 75 -5.68 -20.42 -14.63
C GLU A 75 -6.98 -20.67 -13.85
N SER A 76 -7.07 -20.26 -12.58
CA SER A 76 -8.27 -20.45 -11.77
C SER A 76 -9.44 -19.57 -12.25
N THR A 77 -9.14 -18.33 -12.64
CA THR A 77 -10.13 -17.36 -13.18
C THR A 77 -10.48 -17.59 -14.65
N LYS A 78 -9.69 -18.41 -15.36
CA LYS A 78 -9.84 -18.72 -16.79
C LYS A 78 -9.78 -17.48 -17.70
N TYR A 79 -9.12 -16.42 -17.25
CA TYR A 79 -8.97 -15.19 -18.01
C TYR A 79 -7.52 -14.68 -17.94
N PRO A 80 -6.78 -14.69 -19.06
CA PRO A 80 -5.41 -14.16 -19.08
C PRO A 80 -5.41 -12.63 -19.16
N PHE A 81 -4.68 -11.96 -18.26
CA PHE A 81 -4.55 -10.50 -18.27
C PHE A 81 -3.46 -10.06 -19.24
N LYS A 82 -3.80 -9.16 -20.17
CA LYS A 82 -2.82 -8.55 -21.09
C LYS A 82 -1.77 -7.72 -20.35
N ASN A 83 -2.19 -6.99 -19.31
CA ASN A 83 -1.31 -6.16 -18.49
C ASN A 83 -1.18 -6.74 -17.08
N ARG A 84 -0.04 -7.39 -16.80
CA ARG A 84 0.23 -8.00 -15.50
C ARG A 84 0.52 -7.00 -14.39
N ALA A 85 1.00 -5.80 -14.74
CA ALA A 85 1.21 -4.74 -13.75
C ALA A 85 -0.15 -4.24 -13.20
N LEU A 86 -1.19 -4.22 -14.04
CA LEU A 86 -2.55 -3.89 -13.60
C LEU A 86 -3.10 -4.97 -12.66
N LEU A 87 -2.86 -6.26 -12.94
CA LEU A 87 -3.26 -7.35 -12.06
C LEU A 87 -2.55 -7.28 -10.70
N GLN A 88 -1.25 -7.01 -10.69
CA GLN A 88 -0.51 -6.77 -9.45
C GLN A 88 -1.09 -5.57 -8.67
N LEU A 89 -1.41 -4.47 -9.38
CA LEU A 89 -2.00 -3.29 -8.76
C LEU A 89 -3.35 -3.60 -8.10
N ALA A 90 -4.21 -4.39 -8.76
CA ALA A 90 -5.50 -4.83 -8.22
C ALA A 90 -5.35 -5.66 -6.93
N LEU A 91 -4.31 -6.48 -6.85
CA LEU A 91 -3.98 -7.29 -5.66
C LEU A 91 -3.25 -6.50 -4.56
N THR A 92 -2.92 -5.23 -4.78
CA THR A 92 -2.13 -4.43 -3.83
C THR A 92 -3.05 -3.65 -2.87
N HIS A 93 -3.13 -4.11 -1.62
CA HIS A 93 -3.91 -3.45 -0.58
C HIS A 93 -3.25 -2.12 -0.13
N PRO A 94 -4.02 -1.08 0.27
CA PRO A 94 -3.45 0.23 0.65
C PRO A 94 -2.53 0.21 1.88
N SER A 95 -2.63 -0.82 2.73
CA SER A 95 -1.70 -1.01 3.84
C SER A 95 -0.35 -1.57 3.40
N TYR A 96 -0.28 -2.20 2.22
CA TYR A 96 0.94 -2.79 1.72
C TYR A 96 2.01 -1.73 1.48
N ARG A 97 3.21 -2.03 1.96
CA ARG A 97 4.41 -1.27 1.64
C ARG A 97 5.43 -2.23 1.09
N GLU A 98 6.11 -1.79 0.03
CA GLU A 98 7.19 -2.56 -0.56
C GLU A 98 8.25 -2.85 0.50
N ASN A 99 8.46 -4.14 0.74
CA ASN A 99 9.54 -4.65 1.57
C ASN A 99 10.69 -5.08 0.67
N PHE A 100 11.90 -5.21 1.21
CA PHE A 100 13.10 -5.65 0.48
C PHE A 100 13.05 -7.12 0.00
N GLY A 101 11.85 -7.72 -0.16
CA GLY A 101 11.66 -9.15 -0.41
C GLY A 101 12.01 -10.06 0.78
N THR A 102 12.54 -9.48 1.86
CA THR A 102 12.95 -10.16 3.10
C THR A 102 12.51 -9.34 4.31
N ASN A 103 12.83 -9.81 5.52
CA ASN A 103 12.66 -9.01 6.72
C ASN A 103 13.39 -7.64 6.56
N PRO A 104 12.65 -6.51 6.65
CA PRO A 104 13.23 -5.18 6.47
C PRO A 104 14.36 -4.85 7.44
N ASP A 105 14.36 -5.42 8.64
CA ASP A 105 15.38 -5.14 9.65
C ASP A 105 16.72 -5.77 9.28
N HIS A 106 16.73 -6.98 8.72
CA HIS A 106 17.97 -7.58 8.19
C HIS A 106 18.52 -6.76 7.03
N ALA A 107 17.66 -6.33 6.12
CA ALA A 107 18.08 -5.49 4.99
C ALA A 107 18.67 -4.16 5.46
N ARG A 108 18.01 -3.49 6.41
CA ARG A 108 18.49 -2.23 6.99
C ARG A 108 19.84 -2.43 7.70
N ASN A 109 19.99 -3.47 8.50
CA ASN A 109 21.25 -3.74 9.22
C ASN A 109 22.41 -4.00 8.26
N SER A 110 22.18 -4.78 7.20
CA SER A 110 23.19 -5.03 6.16
C SER A 110 23.58 -3.74 5.43
N LEU A 111 22.62 -2.90 5.07
CA LEU A 111 22.91 -1.61 4.41
C LEU A 111 23.63 -0.62 5.35
N THR A 112 23.28 -0.57 6.63
CA THR A 112 23.95 0.31 7.60
C THR A 112 25.40 -0.13 7.85
N ASN A 113 25.65 -1.43 7.96
CA ASN A 113 26.98 -1.95 8.29
C ASN A 113 27.91 -2.02 7.08
N CYS A 114 27.35 -2.32 5.90
CA CYS A 114 28.13 -2.69 4.73
C CYS A 114 27.80 -1.89 3.47
N GLY A 115 26.83 -0.98 3.54
CA GLY A 115 26.46 -0.09 2.44
C GLY A 115 27.35 1.15 2.33
N ILE A 116 26.94 2.05 1.44
CA ILE A 116 27.63 3.31 1.18
C ILE A 116 27.39 4.28 2.35
N ARG A 117 28.45 4.98 2.81
CA ARG A 117 28.40 5.87 3.99
C ARG A 117 27.49 7.09 3.85
N GLN A 118 27.26 7.59 2.65
CA GLN A 118 26.44 8.77 2.38
C GLN A 118 25.63 8.55 1.11
N PRO A 119 24.52 7.79 1.18
CA PRO A 119 23.62 7.70 0.06
C PRO A 119 22.89 9.04 -0.12
N GLU A 120 22.66 9.43 -1.37
CA GLU A 120 21.81 10.58 -1.67
C GLU A 120 20.36 10.25 -1.32
N TYR A 121 19.84 10.87 -0.26
CA TYR A 121 18.44 10.75 0.09
C TYR A 121 17.63 11.75 -0.73
N GLY A 122 16.73 11.24 -1.59
CA GLY A 122 15.73 12.07 -2.27
C GLY A 122 14.79 12.79 -1.29
N ASP A 123 14.02 13.74 -1.79
CA ASP A 123 13.10 14.52 -0.96
C ASP A 123 11.90 13.65 -0.50
N ARG A 124 11.72 13.55 0.83
CA ARG A 124 10.59 12.83 1.46
C ARG A 124 9.23 13.39 1.05
N ARG A 125 9.17 14.63 0.54
CA ARG A 125 7.92 15.26 0.04
C ARG A 125 7.22 14.43 -1.02
N ILE A 126 7.96 13.71 -1.88
CA ILE A 126 7.40 12.87 -2.94
C ILE A 126 6.44 11.82 -2.36
N HIS A 127 6.81 11.18 -1.25
CA HIS A 127 5.95 10.21 -0.58
C HIS A 127 4.71 10.86 0.04
N TYR A 128 4.84 12.03 0.66
CA TYR A 128 3.73 12.72 1.32
C TYR A 128 2.68 13.22 0.33
N MET A 129 3.10 13.66 -0.87
CA MET A 129 2.17 14.16 -1.89
C MET A 129 1.22 13.08 -2.39
N ASN A 130 1.68 11.83 -2.50
CA ASN A 130 0.89 10.74 -3.05
C ASN A 130 0.09 9.95 -2.00
N THR A 131 0.48 10.00 -0.71
CA THR A 131 -0.17 9.19 0.35
C THR A 131 -1.09 9.99 1.28
N ARG A 132 -0.95 11.32 1.35
CA ARG A 132 -1.71 12.13 2.31
C ARG A 132 -3.13 12.43 1.80
N LYS A 133 -4.11 11.67 2.32
CA LYS A 133 -5.53 11.82 1.99
C LYS A 133 -6.34 12.67 2.99
N ARG A 134 -5.79 12.94 4.18
CA ARG A 134 -6.53 13.55 5.31
C ARG A 134 -6.23 15.03 5.52
N GLY A 135 -7.29 15.80 5.76
CA GLY A 135 -7.25 17.21 6.17
C GLY A 135 -8.04 18.13 5.22
N ILE A 136 -8.52 19.27 5.74
CA ILE A 136 -9.30 20.21 4.94
C ILE A 136 -8.49 20.81 3.78
N ASN A 137 -7.21 21.09 3.98
CA ASN A 137 -6.34 21.64 2.93
C ASN A 137 -6.12 20.63 1.80
N THR A 138 -5.96 19.34 2.11
CA THR A 138 -5.84 18.30 1.08
C THR A 138 -7.15 18.10 0.36
N LEU A 139 -8.29 18.12 1.08
CA LEU A 139 -9.61 18.02 0.47
C LEU A 139 -9.88 19.18 -0.50
N ILE A 140 -9.67 20.43 -0.07
CA ILE A 140 -9.83 21.62 -0.93
C ILE A 140 -8.94 21.50 -2.16
N ASN A 141 -7.66 21.12 -1.98
CA ASN A 141 -6.74 20.95 -3.10
C ASN A 141 -7.16 19.82 -4.06
N ILE A 142 -7.76 18.74 -3.57
CA ILE A 142 -8.28 17.65 -4.41
C ILE A 142 -9.53 18.12 -5.16
N MET A 143 -10.47 18.77 -4.45
CA MET A 143 -11.73 19.26 -5.04
C MET A 143 -11.51 20.43 -6.02
N SER A 144 -10.42 21.19 -5.89
CA SER A 144 -10.06 22.25 -6.83
C SER A 144 -9.37 21.75 -8.09
N ARG A 145 -9.01 20.46 -8.18
CA ARG A 145 -8.40 19.89 -9.39
C ARG A 145 -9.48 19.65 -10.44
N PHE A 146 -9.24 20.19 -11.63
CA PHE A 146 -10.06 19.88 -12.79
C PHE A 146 -9.72 18.50 -13.35
N GLY A 147 -10.70 17.89 -14.03
CA GLY A 147 -10.51 16.65 -14.77
C GLY A 147 -9.44 16.80 -15.86
N ARG A 148 -8.73 15.71 -16.13
CA ARG A 148 -7.82 15.63 -17.29
C ARG A 148 -8.65 15.38 -18.55
N GLN A 149 -8.24 15.98 -19.67
CA GLN A 149 -8.89 15.77 -20.97
C GLN A 149 -8.49 14.46 -21.66
N HIS A 150 -7.37 13.88 -21.25
CA HIS A 150 -6.83 12.62 -21.79
C HIS A 150 -6.63 11.61 -20.67
N GLU A 151 -6.78 10.34 -21.03
CA GLU A 151 -6.50 9.21 -20.15
C GLU A 151 -5.00 9.20 -19.81
N THR A 152 -4.70 9.21 -18.52
CA THR A 152 -3.33 9.14 -18.01
C THR A 152 -3.25 8.07 -16.94
N GLU A 153 -2.15 7.33 -16.91
CA GLU A 153 -1.88 6.39 -15.82
C GLU A 153 -1.84 7.12 -14.47
N SER A 154 -2.32 6.44 -13.43
CA SER A 154 -2.29 6.99 -12.08
C SER A 154 -1.05 6.57 -11.33
N ASN A 155 -0.43 7.54 -10.66
CA ASN A 155 0.69 7.31 -9.73
C ASN A 155 0.27 6.67 -8.39
N ILE A 156 -0.97 6.17 -8.29
CA ILE A 156 -1.51 5.53 -7.09
C ILE A 156 -1.20 4.04 -7.20
N THR A 157 -0.46 3.52 -6.22
CA THR A 157 0.10 2.16 -6.23
C THR A 157 -0.71 1.18 -5.38
N HIS A 158 -2.02 1.39 -5.24
CA HIS A 158 -2.94 0.50 -4.52
C HIS A 158 -4.30 0.46 -5.20
N ASN A 159 -5.09 -0.55 -4.85
CA ASN A 159 -6.30 -0.96 -5.57
C ASN A 159 -7.57 -0.12 -5.32
N GLU A 160 -7.60 0.84 -4.39
CA GLU A 160 -8.83 1.61 -4.07
C GLU A 160 -9.57 2.21 -5.27
N ARG A 161 -8.85 2.66 -6.31
CA ARG A 161 -9.49 3.20 -7.51
C ARG A 161 -10.14 2.12 -8.38
N LEU A 162 -9.56 0.93 -8.36
CA LEU A 162 -10.09 -0.23 -9.06
C LEU A 162 -11.28 -0.78 -8.28
N GLU A 163 -11.19 -0.86 -6.96
CA GLU A 163 -12.31 -1.19 -6.06
C GLU A 163 -13.54 -0.31 -6.35
N PHE A 164 -13.35 1.01 -6.41
CA PHE A 164 -14.44 1.95 -6.74
C PHE A 164 -15.08 1.70 -8.11
N LEU A 165 -14.29 1.31 -9.11
CA LEU A 165 -14.83 0.98 -10.43
C LEU A 165 -15.53 -0.38 -10.41
N GLY A 166 -14.95 -1.34 -9.72
CA GLY A 166 -15.43 -2.71 -9.56
C GLY A 166 -16.77 -2.79 -8.87
N ASP A 167 -16.94 -2.06 -7.77
CA ASP A 167 -18.19 -1.92 -7.03
C ASP A 167 -19.33 -1.49 -7.99
N ALA A 168 -19.10 -0.41 -8.76
CA ALA A 168 -20.06 0.07 -9.76
C ALA A 168 -20.37 -0.97 -10.85
N VAL A 169 -19.38 -1.75 -11.29
CA VAL A 169 -19.57 -2.80 -12.31
C VAL A 169 -20.39 -3.97 -11.74
N VAL A 170 -20.09 -4.43 -10.53
CA VAL A 170 -20.81 -5.51 -9.85
C VAL A 170 -22.25 -5.10 -9.56
N GLU A 171 -22.47 -3.88 -9.08
CA GLU A 171 -23.80 -3.31 -8.90
C GLU A 171 -24.60 -3.25 -10.21
N PHE A 172 -23.95 -2.83 -11.31
CA PHE A 172 -24.59 -2.74 -12.62
C PHE A 172 -24.98 -4.12 -13.17
N LEU A 173 -24.06 -5.08 -13.14
CA LEU A 173 -24.31 -6.44 -13.63
C LEU A 173 -25.41 -7.13 -12.81
N SER A 174 -25.35 -7.05 -11.48
CA SER A 174 -26.38 -7.62 -10.61
C SER A 174 -27.75 -7.00 -10.85
N SER A 175 -27.82 -5.67 -11.04
CA SER A 175 -29.08 -4.97 -11.34
C SER A 175 -29.69 -5.41 -12.68
N ILE A 176 -28.88 -5.52 -13.74
CA ILE A 176 -29.33 -6.01 -15.04
C ILE A 176 -29.85 -7.45 -14.93
N HIS A 177 -29.07 -8.34 -14.32
CA HIS A 177 -29.46 -9.74 -14.20
C HIS A 177 -30.76 -9.91 -13.41
N LEU A 178 -30.91 -9.19 -12.29
CA LEU A 178 -32.13 -9.27 -11.49
C LEU A 178 -33.35 -8.73 -12.24
N PHE A 179 -33.20 -7.60 -12.94
CA PHE A 179 -34.29 -6.99 -13.72
C PHE A 179 -34.83 -7.93 -14.81
N TYR A 180 -33.93 -8.59 -15.57
CA TYR A 180 -34.35 -9.50 -16.63
C TYR A 180 -34.78 -10.89 -16.14
N THR A 181 -34.27 -11.35 -15.00
CA THR A 181 -34.58 -12.69 -14.47
C THR A 181 -35.92 -12.70 -13.72
N PHE A 182 -36.32 -11.58 -13.11
CA PHE A 182 -37.53 -11.48 -12.30
C PHE A 182 -38.46 -10.35 -12.79
N PRO A 183 -39.12 -10.52 -13.96
CA PRO A 183 -39.95 -9.48 -14.56
C PRO A 183 -41.21 -9.13 -13.73
N ASP A 184 -41.70 -10.07 -12.91
CA ASP A 184 -42.91 -9.88 -12.10
C ASP A 184 -42.61 -9.32 -10.70
N LEU A 185 -41.33 -9.06 -10.37
CA LEU A 185 -40.93 -8.58 -9.05
C LEU A 185 -40.84 -7.05 -9.02
N GLU A 186 -41.47 -6.45 -8.01
CA GLU A 186 -41.39 -5.01 -7.78
C GLU A 186 -39.97 -4.57 -7.37
N GLU A 187 -39.68 -3.28 -7.54
CA GLU A 187 -38.38 -2.66 -7.24
C GLU A 187 -37.86 -3.02 -5.83
N GLY A 188 -38.73 -3.01 -4.82
CA GLY A 188 -38.36 -3.33 -3.44
C GLY A 188 -37.77 -4.74 -3.29
N GLY A 189 -38.32 -5.72 -4.01
CA GLY A 189 -37.80 -7.09 -4.03
C GLY A 189 -36.45 -7.17 -4.74
N LEU A 190 -36.34 -6.53 -5.91
CA LEU A 190 -35.10 -6.48 -6.69
C LEU A 190 -33.96 -5.81 -5.90
N ALA A 191 -34.24 -4.69 -5.25
CA ALA A 191 -33.27 -3.96 -4.42
C ALA A 191 -32.79 -4.81 -3.23
N THR A 192 -33.69 -5.59 -2.62
CA THR A 192 -33.35 -6.51 -1.51
C THR A 192 -32.42 -7.62 -1.99
N TYR A 193 -32.71 -8.24 -3.13
CA TYR A 193 -31.82 -9.25 -3.73
C TYR A 193 -30.45 -8.67 -4.08
N ARG A 194 -30.43 -7.49 -4.71
CA ARG A 194 -29.19 -6.82 -5.07
C ARG A 194 -28.31 -6.57 -3.85
N ALA A 195 -28.87 -5.97 -2.79
CA ALA A 195 -28.14 -5.69 -1.56
C ALA A 195 -27.59 -6.98 -0.91
N ALA A 196 -28.37 -8.07 -0.95
CA ALA A 196 -27.94 -9.36 -0.39
C ALA A 196 -26.80 -10.03 -1.19
N ILE A 197 -26.72 -9.81 -2.51
CA ILE A 197 -25.69 -10.39 -3.38
C ILE A 197 -24.40 -9.55 -3.36
N VAL A 198 -24.54 -8.22 -3.37
CA VAL A 198 -23.41 -7.27 -3.47
C VAL A 198 -22.78 -6.95 -2.11
N GLN A 199 -23.39 -7.37 -0.99
CA GLN A 199 -22.78 -7.15 0.33
C GLN A 199 -21.36 -7.75 0.42
N ASN A 200 -20.44 -7.03 1.07
CA ASN A 200 -19.04 -7.44 1.23
C ASN A 200 -18.90 -8.82 1.89
N GLN A 201 -19.84 -9.23 2.76
CA GLN A 201 -19.81 -10.57 3.37
C GLN A 201 -19.92 -11.68 2.33
N HIS A 202 -20.80 -11.51 1.33
CA HIS A 202 -20.99 -12.47 0.26
C HIS A 202 -19.80 -12.45 -0.70
N LEU A 203 -19.31 -11.26 -1.06
CA LEU A 203 -18.12 -11.10 -1.90
C LEU A 203 -16.86 -11.68 -1.26
N ALA A 204 -16.69 -11.57 0.07
CA ALA A 204 -15.58 -12.19 0.79
C ALA A 204 -15.61 -13.73 0.71
N VAL A 205 -16.81 -14.33 0.70
CA VAL A 205 -16.97 -15.78 0.52
C VAL A 205 -16.55 -16.18 -0.89
N LEU A 206 -16.96 -15.42 -1.91
CA LEU A 206 -16.55 -15.65 -3.31
C LEU A 206 -15.05 -15.42 -3.51
N ALA A 207 -14.47 -14.40 -2.88
CA ALA A 207 -13.04 -14.15 -2.90
C ALA A 207 -12.24 -15.35 -2.33
N ARG A 208 -12.79 -16.01 -1.31
CA ARG A 208 -12.19 -17.19 -0.70
C ARG A 208 -12.29 -18.44 -1.58
N THR A 209 -13.36 -18.60 -2.37
CA THR A 209 -13.44 -19.72 -3.34
C THR A 209 -12.40 -19.58 -4.45
N LEU A 210 -11.97 -18.34 -4.75
CA LEU A 210 -10.87 -18.04 -5.66
C LEU A 210 -9.47 -18.06 -4.99
N ASN A 211 -9.39 -18.31 -3.68
CA ASN A 211 -8.16 -18.26 -2.88
C ASN A 211 -7.40 -16.92 -2.98
N LEU A 212 -8.12 -15.80 -3.11
CA LEU A 212 -7.50 -14.48 -3.26
C LEU A 212 -6.66 -14.06 -2.04
N ASP A 213 -6.95 -14.62 -0.87
CA ASP A 213 -6.19 -14.42 0.37
C ASP A 213 -4.70 -14.81 0.24
N GLN A 214 -4.37 -15.76 -0.64
CA GLN A 214 -2.99 -16.22 -0.86
C GLN A 214 -2.20 -15.34 -1.82
N PHE A 215 -2.88 -14.55 -2.66
CA PHE A 215 -2.27 -13.72 -3.69
C PHE A 215 -2.30 -12.22 -3.36
N MET A 216 -3.20 -11.79 -2.47
CA MET A 216 -3.30 -10.39 -2.07
C MET A 216 -2.05 -9.94 -1.31
N LEU A 217 -1.49 -8.80 -1.72
CA LEU A 217 -0.39 -8.15 -1.02
C LEU A 217 -0.97 -7.36 0.16
N TYR A 218 -0.89 -7.95 1.36
CA TYR A 218 -1.45 -7.42 2.60
C TYR A 218 -0.37 -7.35 3.69
N ALA A 219 -0.25 -6.20 4.37
CA ALA A 219 0.87 -5.94 5.28
C ALA A 219 0.58 -6.11 6.77
N HIS A 220 -0.68 -6.28 7.19
CA HIS A 220 -0.94 -6.45 8.63
C HIS A 220 -0.44 -7.84 9.05
N GLY A 221 0.47 -7.85 10.03
CA GLY A 221 0.98 -9.09 10.63
C GLY A 221 -0.12 -9.85 11.38
N SER A 222 0.20 -11.07 11.82
CA SER A 222 -0.70 -11.97 12.56
C SER A 222 -1.42 -11.30 13.74
N ASP A 223 -0.79 -10.32 14.38
CA ASP A 223 -1.31 -9.66 15.59
C ASP A 223 -2.37 -8.57 15.29
N LEU A 224 -2.44 -8.09 14.05
CA LEU A 224 -3.42 -7.09 13.59
C LEU A 224 -4.42 -7.66 12.59
N CYS A 225 -4.21 -8.87 12.08
CA CYS A 225 -5.09 -9.50 11.10
C CYS A 225 -6.31 -10.11 11.81
N HIS A 226 -7.28 -9.26 12.17
CA HIS A 226 -8.59 -9.74 12.56
C HIS A 226 -9.26 -10.37 11.33
N ASP A 227 -9.85 -11.57 11.51
CA ASP A 227 -10.52 -12.30 10.42
C ASP A 227 -11.59 -11.45 9.72
N LEU A 228 -12.26 -10.56 10.46
CA LEU A 228 -13.22 -9.62 9.89
C LEU A 228 -12.56 -8.60 8.95
N GLU A 229 -11.44 -8.00 9.34
CA GLU A 229 -10.71 -7.02 8.52
C GLU A 229 -10.11 -7.68 7.28
N LEU A 230 -9.64 -8.91 7.40
CA LEU A 230 -9.16 -9.69 6.26
C LEU A 230 -10.29 -9.95 5.26
N ARG A 231 -11.48 -10.36 5.74
CA ARG A 231 -12.65 -10.58 4.87
C ARG A 231 -13.07 -9.31 4.15
N HIS A 232 -13.06 -8.17 4.84
CA HIS A 232 -13.30 -6.88 4.19
C HIS A 232 -12.27 -6.58 3.11
N ALA A 233 -10.96 -6.74 3.41
CA ALA A 233 -9.91 -6.54 2.42
C ALA A 233 -10.03 -7.49 1.22
N MET A 234 -10.44 -8.75 1.45
CA MET A 234 -10.69 -9.73 0.39
C MET A 234 -11.87 -9.34 -0.50
N ALA A 235 -12.96 -8.83 0.07
CA ALA A 235 -14.11 -8.35 -0.70
C ALA A 235 -13.70 -7.17 -1.60
N ASN A 236 -13.02 -6.19 -1.03
CA ASN A 236 -12.51 -5.02 -1.77
C ASN A 236 -11.54 -5.44 -2.89
N CYS A 237 -10.68 -6.43 -2.62
CA CYS A 237 -9.76 -6.98 -3.62
C CYS A 237 -10.46 -7.81 -4.71
N PHE A 238 -11.64 -8.36 -4.43
CA PHE A 238 -12.45 -9.08 -5.42
C PHE A 238 -13.21 -8.12 -6.33
N GLU A 239 -13.64 -6.97 -5.80
CA GLU A 239 -14.23 -5.89 -6.60
C GLU A 239 -13.18 -5.25 -7.52
N ALA A 240 -11.98 -5.00 -7.00
CA ALA A 240 -10.86 -4.41 -7.73
C ALA A 240 -10.32 -5.26 -8.90
#